data_AF-Z9JLK1-F1
#
_entry.id   AF-Z9JLK1-F1
#
_cell.length_a   1.000
_cell.length_b   1.000
_cell.length_c   1.000
_cell.angle_alpha   90.00
_cell.angle_beta   90.00
_cell.angle_gamma   90.00
#
_symmetry.space_group_name_H-M   'P 1'
#
loop_
_entity.id
_entity.type
_entity.pdbx_description
1 polymer ?
#
loop_
_entity_poly.entity_id
_entity_poly.type
_entity_poly.pdbx_seq_one_letter_code
_entity_poly.pdbx_strand_id
1 'polypeptide(L)'
;MDIKALRDNTLIVDKVEEALQAAYSSNEAFNAVLDEAPPLSFKSLRDPEHEYFVKVSEALYWVERETYLDELRHWEEQREINQHQAAITCITSSDQRGVFSDLVNAMRLRRIAPFVGAGLSKACGDTMWGEALRNIAPKLDGLEVQDIQDIEPLMARYDDLQAAQVLHDAAAEHVTHFIKTEFRQRGAIVGPVRLLTELANGCIVTTNVDTVIEDLFRERGQPLDGYMHGTQAGHNFVQRLLRGERCILKRHGDAGQDNTHVFTQAQYQAAYGEPFAFQNQLPRALRQIFISHSLLFLGCSMEQDKTLDLFKHVVDEAAFEIPDHFALLNEPATAAERVL
;
A
#
# COMPACT_ATOMS: atom_id res chain seq x y z
N MET A 1 48.28 0.93 26.42
CA MET A 1 48.36 -0.36 25.70
C MET A 1 49.68 -0.36 24.97
N ASP A 2 50.53 -1.37 25.18
CA ASP A 2 51.86 -1.43 24.51
C ASP A 2 51.65 -1.66 23.01
N ILE A 3 52.29 -0.85 22.16
CA ILE A 3 52.24 -0.96 20.69
C ILE A 3 52.64 -2.38 20.24
N LYS A 4 53.49 -3.08 21.00
CA LYS A 4 53.83 -4.48 20.74
C LYS A 4 52.66 -5.45 20.92
N ALA A 5 51.82 -5.26 21.94
CA ALA A 5 50.68 -6.14 22.20
C ALA A 5 49.54 -5.97 21.17
N LEU A 6 49.42 -4.78 20.56
CA LEU A 6 48.52 -4.56 19.42
C LEU A 6 49.00 -5.29 18.16
N ARG A 7 50.33 -5.35 17.97
CA ARG A 7 50.99 -5.98 16.81
C ARG A 7 50.82 -7.50 16.78
N ASP A 8 50.79 -8.12 17.95
CA ASP A 8 50.55 -9.57 18.11
C ASP A 8 49.09 -9.97 17.84
N ASN A 9 48.19 -8.98 17.70
CA ASN A 9 46.76 -9.16 17.40
C ASN A 9 46.39 -8.58 16.03
N THR A 10 47.32 -8.67 15.09
CA THR A 10 47.23 -8.16 13.71
C THR A 10 45.92 -8.57 13.02
N LEU A 11 45.51 -9.84 13.18
CA LEU A 11 44.25 -10.36 12.64
C LEU A 11 42.99 -9.66 13.14
N ILE A 12 43.00 -9.12 14.37
CA ILE A 12 41.86 -8.37 14.91
C ILE A 12 41.90 -6.92 14.41
N VAL A 13 43.09 -6.31 14.38
CA VAL A 13 43.28 -4.95 13.87
C VAL A 13 42.89 -4.86 12.40
N ASP A 14 43.38 -5.78 11.57
CA ASP A 14 43.09 -5.83 10.13
C ASP A 14 41.57 -5.96 9.87
N LYS A 15 40.89 -6.83 10.64
CA LYS A 15 39.43 -6.99 10.53
C LYS A 15 38.66 -5.75 10.95
N VAL A 16 39.13 -5.03 11.97
CA VAL A 16 38.51 -3.78 12.41
C VAL A 16 38.73 -2.70 11.35
N GLU A 17 39.92 -2.60 10.76
CA GLU A 17 40.22 -1.67 9.67
C GLU A 17 39.38 -1.98 8.42
N GLU A 18 39.26 -3.25 8.03
CA GLU A 18 38.38 -3.67 6.92
C GLU A 18 36.92 -3.29 7.19
N ALA A 19 36.41 -3.53 8.39
CA ALA A 19 35.05 -3.17 8.76
C ALA A 19 34.82 -1.65 8.74
N LEU A 20 35.78 -0.87 9.25
CA LEU A 20 35.73 0.58 9.24
C LEU A 20 35.82 1.13 7.81
N GLN A 21 36.65 0.55 6.96
CA GLN A 21 36.76 0.93 5.55
C GLN A 21 35.47 0.60 4.81
N ALA A 22 34.86 -0.56 5.08
CA ALA A 22 33.59 -0.95 4.49
C ALA A 22 32.46 0.01 4.89
N ALA A 23 32.38 0.38 6.18
CA ALA A 23 31.40 1.33 6.69
C ALA A 23 31.58 2.74 6.11
N TYR A 24 32.81 3.20 5.92
CA TYR A 24 33.07 4.45 5.20
C TYR A 24 32.61 4.37 3.74
N SER A 25 32.94 3.26 3.07
CA SER A 25 32.65 3.07 1.65
C SER A 25 31.15 2.91 1.38
N SER A 26 30.36 2.38 2.32
CA SER A 26 28.90 2.31 2.17
C SER A 26 28.22 3.69 2.16
N ASN A 27 28.90 4.73 2.62
CA ASN A 27 28.38 6.10 2.72
C ASN A 27 28.88 6.99 1.56
N GLU A 28 29.21 6.42 0.41
CA GLU A 28 29.80 7.12 -0.74
C GLU A 28 29.04 8.39 -1.14
N ALA A 29 27.71 8.34 -1.19
CA ALA A 29 26.88 9.49 -1.54
C ALA A 29 27.00 10.65 -0.53
N PHE A 30 27.08 10.34 0.76
CA PHE A 30 27.30 11.34 1.80
C PHE A 30 28.73 11.88 1.76
N ASN A 31 29.72 11.00 1.59
CA ASN A 31 31.13 11.39 1.46
C ASN A 31 31.34 12.35 0.29
N ALA A 32 30.66 12.11 -0.85
CA ALA A 32 30.72 12.99 -2.01
C ALA A 32 30.23 14.41 -1.70
N VAL A 33 29.19 14.56 -0.86
CA VAL A 33 28.68 15.87 -0.43
C VAL A 33 29.69 16.59 0.45
N LEU A 34 30.32 15.90 1.42
CA LEU A 34 31.38 16.49 2.24
C LEU A 34 32.60 16.91 1.40
N ASP A 35 32.94 16.10 0.40
CA ASP A 35 34.08 16.32 -0.50
C ASP A 35 33.83 17.39 -1.58
N GLU A 36 32.64 18.01 -1.65
CA GLU A 36 32.45 19.25 -2.41
C GLU A 36 33.21 20.42 -1.79
N ALA A 37 33.52 20.34 -0.49
CA ALA A 37 34.38 21.29 0.19
C ALA A 37 35.85 21.15 -0.28
N PRO A 38 36.63 22.25 -0.31
CA PRO A 38 38.04 22.17 -0.66
C PRO A 38 38.79 21.17 0.23
N PRO A 39 39.61 20.27 -0.35
CA PRO A 39 40.36 19.28 0.42
C PRO A 39 41.36 19.94 1.36
N LEU A 40 41.67 19.26 2.46
CA LEU A 40 42.75 19.67 3.35
C LEU A 40 44.07 19.47 2.61
N SER A 41 44.90 20.53 2.55
CA SER A 41 46.19 20.47 1.88
C SER A 41 47.35 20.76 2.81
N PHE A 42 48.48 20.10 2.57
CA PHE A 42 49.73 20.41 3.26
C PHE A 42 50.94 20.16 2.37
N LYS A 43 51.96 21.00 2.50
CA LYS A 43 53.21 20.87 1.74
C LYS A 43 54.10 19.79 2.34
N SER A 44 54.75 19.02 1.46
CA SER A 44 55.74 18.04 1.88
C SER A 44 56.94 18.73 2.51
N LEU A 45 57.40 18.20 3.65
CA LEU A 45 58.65 18.64 4.28
C LEU A 45 59.90 18.19 3.50
N ARG A 46 59.75 17.22 2.59
CA ARG A 46 60.84 16.69 1.76
C ARG A 46 60.91 17.35 0.38
N ASP A 47 59.77 17.82 -0.13
CA ASP A 47 59.64 18.44 -1.44
C ASP A 47 58.67 19.63 -1.36
N PRO A 48 59.17 20.86 -1.20
CA PRO A 48 58.34 22.05 -1.02
C PRO A 48 57.37 22.37 -2.17
N GLU A 49 57.60 21.76 -3.35
CA GLU A 49 56.73 21.88 -4.53
C GLU A 49 55.61 20.83 -4.54
N HIS A 50 55.71 19.79 -3.71
CA HIS A 50 54.69 18.76 -3.59
C HIS A 50 53.68 19.09 -2.49
N GLU A 51 52.39 19.02 -2.84
CA GLU A 51 51.27 19.24 -1.94
C GLU A 51 50.42 17.98 -1.84
N TYR A 52 50.18 17.53 -0.62
CA TYR A 52 49.27 16.41 -0.33
C TYR A 52 47.86 16.94 -0.15
N PHE A 53 46.88 16.16 -0.58
CA PHE A 53 45.46 16.47 -0.42
C PHE A 53 44.78 15.33 0.35
N VAL A 54 43.98 15.69 1.34
CA VAL A 54 43.14 14.76 2.10
C VAL A 54 41.70 15.22 1.94
N LYS A 55 40.84 14.27 1.56
CA LYS A 55 39.40 14.47 1.43
C LYS A 55 38.79 14.85 2.78
N VAL A 56 37.80 15.73 2.75
CA VAL A 56 37.15 16.21 3.98
C VAL A 56 36.42 15.06 4.66
N SER A 57 35.73 14.20 3.90
CA SER A 57 35.06 13.01 4.43
C SER A 57 36.02 12.02 5.08
N GLU A 58 37.20 11.82 4.47
CA GLU A 58 38.22 10.90 4.97
C GLU A 58 38.85 11.42 6.27
N ALA A 59 39.20 12.71 6.31
CA ALA A 59 39.72 13.34 7.52
C ALA A 59 38.72 13.28 8.67
N LEU A 60 37.45 13.63 8.43
CA LEU A 60 36.38 13.56 9.44
C LEU A 60 36.17 12.13 9.93
N TYR A 61 36.07 11.15 9.03
CA TYR A 61 35.78 9.76 9.42
C TYR A 61 36.88 9.11 10.28
N TRP A 62 38.15 9.41 9.98
CA TRP A 62 39.30 8.79 10.64
C TRP A 62 39.79 9.57 11.86
N VAL A 63 39.59 10.89 11.91
CA VAL A 63 40.08 11.75 13.00
C VAL A 63 38.96 12.16 13.97
N GLU A 64 37.80 12.57 13.45
CA GLU A 64 36.67 13.13 14.23
C GLU A 64 35.37 12.35 13.94
N ARG A 65 35.40 11.05 14.22
CA ARG A 65 34.33 10.11 13.82
C ARG A 65 32.96 10.45 14.39
N GLU A 66 32.89 11.00 15.60
CA GLU A 66 31.61 11.42 16.20
C GLU A 66 30.95 12.51 15.35
N THR A 67 31.72 13.53 14.95
CA THR A 67 31.24 14.60 14.06
C THR A 67 30.79 14.03 12.70
N TYR A 68 31.57 13.11 12.12
CA TYR A 68 31.16 12.44 10.87
C TYR A 68 29.81 11.72 11.02
N LEU A 69 29.61 10.97 12.10
CA LEU A 69 28.38 10.22 12.33
C LEU A 69 27.20 11.14 12.64
N ASP A 70 27.43 12.28 13.28
CA ASP A 70 26.41 13.28 13.56
C ASP A 70 25.92 13.96 12.29
N GLU A 71 26.84 14.38 11.42
CA GLU A 71 26.53 14.96 10.11
C GLU A 71 25.87 13.93 9.17
N LEU A 72 26.31 12.66 9.21
CA LEU A 72 25.68 11.59 8.44
C LEU A 72 24.20 11.43 8.82
N ARG A 73 23.89 11.38 10.12
CA ARG A 73 22.50 11.29 10.60
C ARG A 73 21.68 12.50 10.12
N HIS A 74 22.24 13.70 10.22
CA HIS A 74 21.56 14.91 9.76
C HIS A 74 21.29 14.89 8.24
N TRP A 75 22.26 14.45 7.45
CA TRP A 75 22.12 14.30 6.01
C TRP A 75 21.06 13.25 5.62
N GLU A 76 21.02 12.12 6.34
CA GLU A 76 20.00 11.08 6.16
C GLU A 76 18.59 11.62 6.48
N GLU A 77 18.42 12.31 7.60
CA GLU A 77 17.15 12.96 7.98
C GLU A 77 16.70 13.98 6.92
N GLN A 78 17.61 14.82 6.45
CA GLN A 78 17.27 15.83 5.43
C GLN A 78 16.93 15.19 4.09
N ARG A 79 17.58 14.08 3.73
CA ARG A 79 17.27 13.33 2.51
C ARG A 79 15.87 12.74 2.55
N GLU A 80 15.46 12.18 3.69
CA GLU A 80 14.09 11.69 3.88
C GLU A 80 13.07 12.82 3.76
N ILE A 81 13.32 13.97 4.38
CA ILE A 81 12.47 15.16 4.26
C ILE A 81 12.36 15.59 2.80
N ASN A 82 13.49 15.68 2.10
CA ASN A 82 13.54 16.10 0.70
C ASN A 82 12.78 15.13 -0.22
N GLN A 83 12.87 13.82 0.05
CA GLN A 83 12.12 12.80 -0.69
C GLN A 83 10.60 12.96 -0.54
N HIS A 84 10.15 13.45 0.62
CA HIS A 84 8.74 13.67 0.92
C HIS A 84 8.29 15.13 0.82
N GLN A 85 9.13 16.02 0.28
CA GLN A 85 8.87 17.46 0.24
C GLN A 85 7.55 17.81 -0.46
N ALA A 86 7.20 17.11 -1.55
CA ALA A 86 5.93 17.33 -2.24
C ALA A 86 4.72 17.01 -1.36
N ALA A 87 4.77 15.89 -0.61
CA ALA A 87 3.72 15.50 0.31
C ALA A 87 3.64 16.46 1.52
N ILE A 88 4.78 16.84 2.10
CA ILE A 88 4.87 17.81 3.21
C ILE A 88 4.28 19.15 2.79
N THR A 89 4.60 19.60 1.57
CA THR A 89 4.08 20.84 1.00
C THR A 89 2.57 20.74 0.82
N CYS A 90 2.07 19.65 0.22
CA CYS A 90 0.63 19.40 0.04
C CYS A 90 -0.12 19.45 1.36
N ILE A 91 0.30 18.65 2.36
CA ILE A 91 -0.33 18.59 3.69
C ILE A 91 -0.31 19.94 4.40
N THR A 92 0.76 20.71 4.22
CA THR A 92 0.89 22.04 4.83
C THR A 92 0.03 23.08 4.12
N SER A 93 -0.01 23.09 2.79
CA SER A 93 -0.77 24.07 2.02
C SER A 93 -2.26 23.79 2.04
N SER A 94 -2.68 22.55 2.28
CA SER A 94 -4.08 22.13 2.42
C SER A 94 -4.62 22.20 3.85
N ASP A 95 -3.82 22.64 4.83
CA ASP A 95 -4.16 22.67 6.26
C ASP A 95 -4.56 21.29 6.85
N GLN A 96 -4.01 20.20 6.30
CA GLN A 96 -4.31 18.83 6.71
C GLN A 96 -3.34 18.27 7.76
N ARG A 97 -2.51 19.12 8.38
CA ARG A 97 -1.53 18.68 9.39
C ARG A 97 -2.15 17.97 10.58
N GLY A 98 -3.31 18.44 11.05
CA GLY A 98 -4.06 17.79 12.14
C GLY A 98 -4.50 16.38 11.77
N VAL A 99 -5.24 16.25 10.67
CA VAL A 99 -5.72 14.96 10.14
C VAL A 99 -4.58 13.98 9.87
N PHE A 100 -3.47 14.46 9.31
CA PHE A 100 -2.29 13.63 9.09
C PHE A 100 -1.66 13.17 10.42
N SER A 101 -1.62 14.02 11.44
CA SER A 101 -1.14 13.64 12.77
C SER A 101 -2.03 12.57 13.40
N ASP A 102 -3.35 12.67 13.24
CA ASP A 102 -4.31 11.68 13.73
C ASP A 102 -4.14 10.34 13.01
N LEU A 103 -3.94 10.34 11.70
CA LEU A 103 -3.58 9.15 10.93
C LEU A 103 -2.30 8.50 11.46
N VAL A 104 -1.23 9.28 11.66
CA VAL A 104 0.05 8.79 12.20
C VAL A 104 -0.15 8.18 13.59
N ASN A 105 -0.97 8.79 14.45
CA ASN A 105 -1.29 8.25 15.77
C ASN A 105 -2.07 6.94 15.67
N ALA A 106 -3.07 6.85 14.80
CA ALA A 106 -3.81 5.61 14.55
C ALA A 106 -2.90 4.48 14.02
N MET A 107 -1.94 4.80 13.16
CA MET A 107 -0.92 3.87 12.67
C MET A 107 0.00 3.38 13.80
N ARG A 108 0.51 4.29 14.64
CA ARG A 108 1.37 3.93 15.80
C ARG A 108 0.65 3.01 16.79
N LEU A 109 -0.65 3.22 16.99
CA LEU A 109 -1.50 2.38 17.82
C LEU A 109 -1.88 1.05 17.15
N ARG A 110 -1.46 0.80 15.91
CA ARG A 110 -1.78 -0.39 15.11
C ARG A 110 -3.28 -0.63 14.94
N ARG A 111 -4.06 0.44 14.89
CA ARG A 111 -5.53 0.39 14.73
C ARG A 111 -6.00 0.69 13.30
N ILE A 112 -5.08 0.79 12.36
CA ILE A 112 -5.41 1.01 10.95
C ILE A 112 -5.74 -0.32 10.27
N ALA A 113 -6.87 -0.34 9.57
CA ALA A 113 -7.21 -1.40 8.62
C ALA A 113 -7.22 -0.78 7.21
N PRO A 114 -6.22 -1.08 6.35
CA PRO A 114 -6.21 -0.57 4.99
C PRO A 114 -7.41 -1.08 4.21
N PHE A 115 -8.07 -0.18 3.51
CA PHE A 115 -9.10 -0.48 2.53
C PHE A 115 -8.52 -0.22 1.14
N VAL A 116 -8.21 -1.29 0.40
CA VAL A 116 -7.43 -1.25 -0.83
C VAL A 116 -8.31 -1.43 -2.05
N GLY A 117 -8.17 -0.54 -3.02
CA GLY A 117 -8.83 -0.61 -4.32
C GLY A 117 -7.85 -0.95 -5.45
N ALA A 118 -8.39 -1.09 -6.66
CA ALA A 118 -7.63 -1.55 -7.83
C ALA A 118 -6.51 -0.58 -8.22
N GLY A 119 -6.63 0.70 -7.85
CA GLY A 119 -5.60 1.71 -8.10
C GLY A 119 -4.25 1.38 -7.45
N LEU A 120 -4.24 0.64 -6.33
CA LEU A 120 -3.00 0.23 -5.68
C LEU A 120 -2.32 -0.96 -6.39
N SER A 121 -3.09 -1.84 -7.03
CA SER A 121 -2.59 -2.96 -7.83
C SER A 121 -2.22 -2.56 -9.27
N LYS A 122 -2.63 -1.37 -9.74
CA LYS A 122 -2.40 -0.92 -11.14
C LYS A 122 -0.93 -1.00 -11.58
N ALA A 123 0.01 -0.67 -10.69
CA ALA A 123 1.45 -0.74 -10.98
C ALA A 123 1.95 -2.18 -11.19
N CYS A 124 1.25 -3.19 -10.66
CA CYS A 124 1.56 -4.61 -10.84
C CYS A 124 1.03 -5.16 -12.18
N GLY A 125 0.42 -4.32 -13.02
CA GLY A 125 -0.12 -4.70 -14.33
C GLY A 125 -1.60 -5.11 -14.29
N ASP A 126 -2.29 -4.95 -13.16
CA ASP A 126 -3.71 -5.25 -13.05
C ASP A 126 -4.59 -4.21 -13.77
N THR A 127 -5.76 -4.67 -14.19
CA THR A 127 -6.76 -3.88 -14.92
C THR A 127 -7.79 -3.30 -13.93
N MET A 128 -8.27 -2.08 -14.15
CA MET A 128 -9.37 -1.53 -13.34
C MET A 128 -10.68 -2.28 -13.66
N TRP A 129 -11.63 -2.36 -12.73
CA TRP A 129 -12.87 -3.11 -12.95
C TRP A 129 -13.66 -2.64 -14.19
N GLY A 130 -13.94 -1.35 -14.31
CA GLY A 130 -14.57 -0.78 -15.52
C GLY A 130 -13.74 -0.89 -16.80
N GLU A 131 -12.42 -1.10 -16.72
CA GLU A 131 -11.60 -1.46 -17.90
C GLU A 131 -11.78 -2.94 -18.26
N ALA A 132 -11.84 -3.82 -17.26
CA ALA A 132 -12.06 -5.26 -17.45
C ALA A 132 -13.44 -5.52 -18.09
N LEU A 133 -14.48 -4.82 -17.63
CA LEU A 133 -15.82 -4.87 -18.22
C LEU A 133 -15.84 -4.41 -19.69
N ARG A 134 -15.09 -3.35 -20.05
CA ARG A 134 -14.91 -2.92 -21.45
C ARG A 134 -14.20 -3.97 -22.30
N ASN A 135 -13.22 -4.64 -21.72
CA ASN A 135 -12.40 -5.60 -22.45
C ASN A 135 -13.13 -6.93 -22.72
N ILE A 136 -14.14 -7.27 -21.92
CA ILE A 136 -14.92 -8.48 -22.13
C ILE A 136 -16.08 -8.27 -23.10
N ALA A 137 -16.74 -7.10 -23.11
CA ALA A 137 -17.92 -6.88 -23.95
C ALA A 137 -17.72 -7.21 -25.44
N PRO A 138 -16.65 -6.76 -26.14
CA PRO A 138 -16.41 -7.12 -27.54
C PRO A 138 -16.11 -8.61 -27.76
N LYS A 139 -15.63 -9.33 -26.74
CA LYS A 139 -15.35 -10.77 -26.83
C LYS A 139 -16.63 -11.61 -26.81
N LEU A 140 -17.75 -11.01 -26.40
CA LEU A 140 -19.07 -11.65 -26.33
C LEU A 140 -19.98 -11.25 -27.50
N ASP A 141 -19.58 -10.29 -28.32
CA ASP A 141 -20.35 -9.73 -29.45
C ASP A 141 -20.77 -10.79 -30.51
N GLY A 142 -20.13 -11.97 -30.51
CA GLY A 142 -20.49 -13.11 -31.35
C GLY A 142 -21.65 -13.98 -30.84
N LEU A 143 -22.25 -13.67 -29.68
CA LEU A 143 -23.26 -14.51 -29.02
C LEU A 143 -24.73 -14.13 -29.34
N GLU A 144 -24.99 -13.25 -30.31
CA GLU A 144 -26.35 -12.72 -30.64
C GLU A 144 -27.12 -12.19 -29.41
N VAL A 145 -26.42 -11.59 -28.44
CA VAL A 145 -27.07 -11.04 -27.24
C VAL A 145 -27.48 -9.60 -27.48
N GLN A 146 -28.79 -9.36 -27.53
CA GLN A 146 -29.36 -8.03 -27.79
C GLN A 146 -28.97 -7.00 -26.72
N ASP A 147 -28.77 -7.44 -25.47
CA ASP A 147 -28.47 -6.59 -24.33
C ASP A 147 -27.00 -6.10 -24.28
N ILE A 148 -26.09 -6.66 -25.08
CA ILE A 148 -24.68 -6.20 -25.13
C ILE A 148 -24.59 -4.77 -25.67
N GLN A 149 -25.54 -4.33 -26.50
CA GLN A 149 -25.60 -2.96 -27.02
C GLN A 149 -25.89 -1.91 -25.93
N ASP A 150 -26.42 -2.33 -24.78
CA ASP A 150 -26.71 -1.45 -23.63
C ASP A 150 -25.50 -1.26 -22.70
N ILE A 151 -24.38 -1.94 -22.96
CA ILE A 151 -23.18 -1.84 -22.11
C ILE A 151 -22.52 -0.46 -22.26
N GLU A 152 -22.18 -0.02 -23.47
CA GLU A 152 -21.54 1.29 -23.71
C GLU A 152 -22.21 2.47 -22.98
N PRO A 153 -23.55 2.64 -23.04
CA PRO A 153 -24.26 3.65 -22.26
C PRO A 153 -24.11 3.51 -20.73
N LEU A 154 -24.10 2.29 -20.20
CA LEU A 154 -23.90 2.03 -18.77
C LEU A 154 -22.47 2.37 -18.34
N MET A 155 -21.48 2.01 -19.17
CA MET A 155 -20.06 2.33 -18.92
C MET A 155 -19.82 3.83 -18.96
N ALA A 156 -20.48 4.56 -19.86
CA ALA A 156 -20.40 6.02 -19.94
C ALA A 156 -21.00 6.71 -18.70
N ARG A 157 -21.88 6.03 -17.96
CA ARG A 157 -22.46 6.51 -16.69
C ARG A 157 -21.73 5.99 -15.45
N TYR A 158 -20.63 5.24 -15.61
CA TYR A 158 -19.90 4.60 -14.52
C TYR A 158 -20.77 3.62 -13.71
N ASP A 159 -21.77 3.00 -14.35
CA ASP A 159 -22.64 2.00 -13.70
C ASP A 159 -22.09 0.58 -13.90
N ASP A 160 -20.95 0.33 -13.24
CA ASP A 160 -20.23 -0.95 -13.33
C ASP A 160 -21.07 -2.13 -12.80
N LEU A 161 -22.00 -1.89 -11.87
CA LEU A 161 -22.88 -2.92 -11.30
C LEU A 161 -23.89 -3.42 -12.34
N GLN A 162 -24.59 -2.50 -13.02
CA GLN A 162 -25.52 -2.88 -14.07
C GLN A 162 -24.79 -3.47 -15.28
N ALA A 163 -23.63 -2.93 -15.64
CA ALA A 163 -22.82 -3.48 -16.72
C ALA A 163 -22.38 -4.92 -16.43
N ALA A 164 -21.94 -5.21 -15.19
CA ALA A 164 -21.59 -6.57 -14.77
C ALA A 164 -22.78 -7.53 -14.78
N GLN A 165 -23.98 -7.05 -14.41
CA GLN A 165 -25.22 -7.83 -14.48
C GLN A 165 -25.55 -8.23 -15.92
N VAL A 166 -25.56 -7.27 -16.85
CA VAL A 166 -25.85 -7.51 -18.28
C VAL A 166 -24.88 -8.54 -18.87
N LEU A 167 -23.58 -8.37 -18.61
CA LEU A 167 -22.55 -9.30 -19.07
C LEU A 167 -22.71 -10.71 -18.49
N HIS A 168 -23.04 -10.80 -17.21
CA HIS A 168 -23.23 -12.07 -16.53
C HIS A 168 -24.49 -12.81 -17.04
N ASP A 169 -25.60 -12.10 -17.25
CA ASP A 169 -26.83 -12.70 -17.77
C ASP A 169 -26.67 -13.15 -19.23
N ALA A 170 -25.87 -12.41 -20.00
CA ALA A 170 -25.49 -12.76 -21.37
C ALA A 170 -24.63 -14.04 -21.43
N ALA A 171 -23.58 -14.12 -20.61
CA ALA A 171 -22.56 -15.16 -20.76
C ALA A 171 -21.77 -15.43 -19.46
N ALA A 172 -22.44 -15.86 -18.38
CA ALA A 172 -21.86 -16.10 -17.06
C ALA A 172 -20.54 -16.91 -17.06
N GLU A 173 -20.48 -18.02 -17.81
CA GLU A 173 -19.27 -18.85 -17.88
C GLU A 173 -18.08 -18.13 -18.53
N HIS A 174 -18.34 -17.33 -19.57
CA HIS A 174 -17.31 -16.55 -20.25
C HIS A 174 -16.80 -15.40 -19.38
N VAL A 175 -17.70 -14.73 -18.66
CA VAL A 175 -17.37 -13.71 -17.65
C VAL A 175 -16.48 -14.28 -16.57
N THR A 176 -16.88 -15.42 -16.02
CA THR A 176 -16.13 -16.12 -14.97
C THR A 176 -14.74 -16.52 -15.45
N HIS A 177 -14.64 -17.13 -16.64
CA HIS A 177 -13.36 -17.50 -17.23
C HIS A 177 -12.47 -16.29 -17.51
N PHE A 178 -13.05 -15.19 -17.98
CA PHE A 178 -12.35 -13.94 -18.23
C PHE A 178 -11.78 -13.37 -16.93
N ILE A 179 -12.58 -13.23 -15.88
CA ILE A 179 -12.14 -12.72 -14.57
C ILE A 179 -10.96 -13.54 -14.04
N LYS A 180 -11.09 -14.87 -14.06
CA LYS A 180 -10.04 -15.81 -13.62
C LYS A 180 -8.73 -15.69 -14.41
N THR A 181 -8.83 -15.27 -15.67
CA THR A 181 -7.67 -15.16 -16.58
C THR A 181 -7.04 -13.78 -16.49
N GLU A 182 -7.86 -12.73 -16.47
CA GLU A 182 -7.46 -11.33 -16.44
C GLU A 182 -6.76 -10.98 -15.12
N PHE A 183 -7.38 -11.31 -13.98
CA PHE A 183 -6.87 -10.99 -12.64
C PHE A 183 -5.92 -12.05 -12.05
N ARG A 184 -5.43 -12.96 -12.90
CA ARG A 184 -4.36 -13.85 -12.47
C ARG A 184 -3.08 -13.05 -12.37
N GLN A 185 -2.51 -12.97 -11.17
CA GLN A 185 -1.19 -12.38 -10.92
C GLN A 185 -0.13 -13.09 -11.78
N ARG A 186 0.61 -12.30 -12.58
CA ARG A 186 1.66 -12.78 -13.50
C ARG A 186 2.93 -11.94 -13.47
N GLY A 187 2.87 -10.75 -12.87
CA GLY A 187 3.94 -9.75 -12.87
C GLY A 187 4.68 -9.65 -11.54
N ALA A 188 5.71 -8.80 -11.50
CA ALA A 188 6.38 -8.46 -10.24
C ALA A 188 5.51 -7.53 -9.40
N ILE A 189 5.53 -7.71 -8.08
CA ILE A 189 4.81 -6.85 -7.15
C ILE A 189 5.61 -5.55 -6.96
N VAL A 190 5.15 -4.47 -7.59
CA VAL A 190 5.86 -3.19 -7.65
C VAL A 190 4.95 -2.01 -7.31
N GLY A 191 5.58 -0.87 -6.99
CA GLY A 191 4.85 0.35 -6.66
C GLY A 191 4.40 0.39 -5.19
N PRO A 192 3.40 1.25 -4.88
CA PRO A 192 3.04 1.60 -3.50
C PRO A 192 2.42 0.44 -2.71
N VAL A 193 1.89 -0.59 -3.39
CA VAL A 193 1.36 -1.79 -2.72
C VAL A 193 2.39 -2.45 -1.80
N ARG A 194 3.69 -2.37 -2.11
CA ARG A 194 4.78 -2.94 -1.31
C ARG A 194 4.87 -2.37 0.11
N LEU A 195 4.30 -1.20 0.35
CA LEU A 195 4.25 -0.56 1.67
C LEU A 195 3.14 -1.12 2.56
N LEU A 196 2.18 -1.89 2.01
CA LEU A 196 1.08 -2.45 2.80
C LEU A 196 1.55 -3.33 3.96
N THR A 197 2.67 -4.03 3.82
CA THR A 197 3.20 -4.88 4.92
C THR A 197 3.69 -4.06 6.12
N GLU A 198 3.98 -2.78 5.92
CA GLU A 198 4.38 -1.86 7.00
C GLU A 198 3.15 -1.19 7.63
N LEU A 199 2.09 -0.99 6.84
CA LEU A 199 0.83 -0.38 7.27
C LEU A 199 -0.11 -1.37 7.97
N ALA A 200 -0.25 -2.58 7.43
CA ALA A 200 -1.28 -3.52 7.83
C ALA A 200 -0.75 -4.56 8.82
N ASN A 201 -0.97 -4.29 10.11
CA ASN A 201 -0.61 -5.22 11.19
C ASN A 201 -1.73 -6.19 11.58
N GLY A 202 -2.95 -5.98 11.08
CA GLY A 202 -4.13 -6.79 11.39
C GLY A 202 -4.95 -7.08 10.15
N CYS A 203 -6.08 -6.38 10.01
CA CYS A 203 -7.01 -6.60 8.91
C CYS A 203 -6.71 -5.74 7.69
N ILE A 204 -6.88 -6.32 6.51
CA ILE A 204 -6.93 -5.64 5.22
C ILE A 204 -8.31 -5.89 4.63
N VAL A 205 -8.95 -4.84 4.12
CA VAL A 205 -10.18 -4.94 3.32
C VAL A 205 -9.81 -4.57 1.89
N THR A 206 -10.33 -5.30 0.92
CA THR A 206 -10.07 -5.01 -0.49
C THR A 206 -11.30 -5.25 -1.34
N THR A 207 -11.49 -4.42 -2.37
CA THR A 207 -12.42 -4.69 -3.48
C THR A 207 -11.76 -5.53 -4.57
N ASN A 208 -10.45 -5.71 -4.51
CA ASN A 208 -9.72 -6.41 -5.57
C ASN A 208 -9.98 -7.92 -5.49
N VAL A 209 -10.02 -8.55 -6.66
CA VAL A 209 -10.16 -10.00 -6.80
C VAL A 209 -8.85 -10.69 -7.18
N ASP A 210 -7.82 -9.93 -7.57
CA ASP A 210 -6.43 -10.39 -7.78
C ASP A 210 -5.78 -10.90 -6.48
N THR A 211 -4.60 -11.52 -6.58
CA THR A 211 -3.86 -12.09 -5.44
C THR A 211 -2.65 -11.25 -5.00
N VAL A 212 -2.53 -10.00 -5.48
CA VAL A 212 -1.31 -9.18 -5.28
C VAL A 212 -0.99 -8.97 -3.80
N ILE A 213 -2.02 -8.72 -2.97
CA ILE A 213 -1.83 -8.49 -1.53
C ILE A 213 -1.36 -9.79 -0.86
N GLU A 214 -2.01 -10.90 -1.15
CA GLU A 214 -1.70 -12.22 -0.59
C GLU A 214 -0.28 -12.66 -0.96
N ASP A 215 0.11 -12.45 -2.22
CA ASP A 215 1.42 -12.79 -2.74
C ASP A 215 2.51 -11.90 -2.12
N LEU A 216 2.24 -10.59 -1.94
CA LEU A 216 3.16 -9.66 -1.28
C LEU A 216 3.47 -10.10 0.16
N PHE A 217 2.44 -10.43 0.94
CA PHE A 217 2.60 -10.87 2.33
C PHE A 217 3.38 -12.19 2.41
N ARG A 218 3.19 -13.09 1.44
CA ARG A 218 3.96 -14.32 1.32
C ARG A 218 5.43 -14.06 0.98
N GLU A 219 5.71 -13.19 0.01
CA GLU A 219 7.08 -12.81 -0.38
C GLU A 219 7.87 -12.16 0.76
N ARG A 220 7.19 -11.42 1.64
CA ARG A 220 7.80 -10.79 2.83
C ARG A 220 7.93 -11.72 4.04
N GLY A 221 7.53 -12.98 3.94
CA GLY A 221 7.58 -13.95 5.04
C GLY A 221 6.58 -13.65 6.17
N GLN A 222 5.50 -12.93 5.86
CA GLN A 222 4.44 -12.55 6.80
C GLN A 222 3.08 -13.00 6.26
N PRO A 223 2.82 -14.31 6.07
CA PRO A 223 1.59 -14.78 5.45
C PRO A 223 0.34 -14.34 6.23
N LEU A 224 -0.77 -14.19 5.53
CA LEU A 224 -2.09 -13.91 6.12
C LEU A 224 -2.66 -15.18 6.76
N ASP A 225 -3.30 -15.03 7.91
CA ASP A 225 -3.85 -16.10 8.75
C ASP A 225 -5.34 -16.34 8.49
N GLY A 226 -6.09 -15.29 8.12
CA GLY A 226 -7.53 -15.33 7.91
C GLY A 226 -7.94 -14.79 6.54
N TYR A 227 -8.83 -15.50 5.84
CA TYR A 227 -9.31 -15.12 4.52
C TYR A 227 -10.84 -15.08 4.54
N MET A 228 -11.41 -14.05 3.96
CA MET A 228 -12.84 -13.96 3.71
C MET A 228 -13.04 -13.48 2.27
N HIS A 229 -13.50 -14.39 1.40
CA HIS A 229 -13.77 -14.12 -0.01
C HIS A 229 -15.28 -14.02 -0.21
N GLY A 230 -15.79 -12.80 -0.44
CA GLY A 230 -17.19 -12.54 -0.73
C GLY A 230 -18.16 -13.30 0.17
N THR A 231 -18.87 -14.27 -0.41
CA THR A 231 -19.90 -15.10 0.24
C THR A 231 -19.42 -16.46 0.77
N GLN A 232 -18.10 -16.73 0.77
CA GLN A 232 -17.54 -18.00 1.20
C GLN A 232 -17.96 -18.35 2.64
N ALA A 233 -18.52 -19.53 2.88
CA ALA A 233 -18.89 -19.97 4.22
C ALA A 233 -17.71 -20.56 5.01
N GLY A 234 -17.81 -20.53 6.35
CA GLY A 234 -16.93 -21.31 7.24
C GLY A 234 -15.52 -20.77 7.49
N HIS A 235 -15.23 -19.52 7.10
CA HIS A 235 -13.89 -18.93 7.18
C HIS A 235 -13.40 -18.56 8.60
N ASN A 236 -14.29 -18.50 9.61
CA ASN A 236 -14.00 -18.00 10.97
C ASN A 236 -13.31 -16.61 11.06
N PHE A 237 -13.25 -15.86 9.96
CA PHE A 237 -12.67 -14.52 9.84
C PHE A 237 -12.89 -13.59 11.04
N VAL A 238 -14.15 -13.39 11.48
CA VAL A 238 -14.43 -12.47 12.61
C VAL A 238 -13.73 -12.91 13.90
N GLN A 239 -13.63 -14.22 14.16
CA GLN A 239 -12.92 -14.72 15.34
C GLN A 239 -11.41 -14.46 15.25
N ARG A 240 -10.82 -14.62 14.05
CA ARG A 240 -9.40 -14.35 13.79
C ARG A 240 -9.08 -12.85 13.87
N LEU A 241 -9.96 -12.02 13.31
CA LEU A 241 -9.93 -10.57 13.41
C LEU A 241 -9.87 -10.12 14.87
N LEU A 242 -10.76 -10.66 15.72
CA LEU A 242 -10.81 -10.33 17.15
C LEU A 242 -9.58 -10.80 17.94
N ARG A 243 -8.82 -11.76 17.42
CA ARG A 243 -7.53 -12.20 18.00
C ARG A 243 -6.35 -11.33 17.55
N GLY A 244 -6.58 -10.38 16.65
CA GLY A 244 -5.51 -9.58 16.06
C GLY A 244 -4.64 -10.36 15.06
N GLU A 245 -5.16 -11.45 14.49
CA GLU A 245 -4.49 -12.19 13.42
C GLU A 245 -4.50 -11.39 12.11
N ARG A 246 -3.53 -11.65 11.21
CA ARG A 246 -3.48 -10.95 9.92
C ARG A 246 -4.56 -11.50 9.00
N CYS A 247 -5.55 -10.68 8.68
CA CYS A 247 -6.72 -11.13 7.95
C CYS A 247 -6.93 -10.30 6.68
N ILE A 248 -7.45 -10.92 5.63
CA ILE A 248 -7.90 -10.23 4.41
C ILE A 248 -9.37 -10.50 4.13
N LEU A 249 -10.13 -9.44 3.88
CA LEU A 249 -11.52 -9.47 3.43
C LEU A 249 -11.59 -8.97 1.99
N LYS A 250 -11.80 -9.87 1.04
CA LYS A 250 -12.02 -9.55 -0.38
C LYS A 250 -13.51 -9.47 -0.65
N ARG A 251 -14.03 -8.28 -0.87
CA ARG A 251 -15.49 -8.04 -0.94
C ARG A 251 -16.15 -8.69 -2.15
N HIS A 252 -15.49 -8.65 -3.30
CA HIS A 252 -15.98 -9.24 -4.55
C HIS A 252 -15.54 -10.69 -4.76
N GLY A 253 -14.97 -11.33 -3.72
CA GLY A 253 -14.48 -12.68 -3.79
C GLY A 253 -13.05 -12.78 -4.31
N ASP A 254 -12.70 -13.96 -4.81
CA ASP A 254 -11.39 -14.28 -5.35
C ASP A 254 -11.49 -14.66 -6.83
N ALA A 255 -10.58 -14.15 -7.67
CA ALA A 255 -10.59 -14.42 -9.10
C ALA A 255 -10.48 -15.92 -9.44
N GLY A 256 -9.89 -16.73 -8.55
CA GLY A 256 -9.78 -18.18 -8.71
C GLY A 256 -10.97 -18.98 -8.19
N GLN A 257 -11.91 -18.36 -7.47
CA GLN A 257 -13.03 -19.01 -6.78
C GLN A 257 -14.39 -18.39 -7.16
N ASP A 258 -14.91 -18.83 -8.29
CA ASP A 258 -16.12 -18.30 -8.94
C ASP A 258 -17.36 -18.25 -8.02
N ASN A 259 -17.50 -19.23 -7.11
CA ASN A 259 -18.60 -19.29 -6.15
C ASN A 259 -18.56 -18.23 -5.04
N THR A 260 -17.48 -17.45 -4.96
CA THR A 260 -17.30 -16.37 -3.97
C THR A 260 -17.63 -14.99 -4.55
N HIS A 261 -17.88 -14.89 -5.85
CA HIS A 261 -18.02 -13.63 -6.56
C HIS A 261 -19.24 -12.82 -6.12
N VAL A 262 -19.04 -11.51 -6.00
CA VAL A 262 -20.10 -10.52 -5.68
C VAL A 262 -20.01 -9.36 -6.67
N PHE A 263 -20.52 -9.58 -7.88
CA PHE A 263 -20.50 -8.64 -9.00
C PHE A 263 -21.90 -8.27 -9.50
N THR A 264 -22.88 -9.17 -9.38
CA THR A 264 -24.24 -8.98 -9.88
C THR A 264 -25.18 -8.48 -8.79
N GLN A 265 -26.29 -7.83 -9.15
CA GLN A 265 -27.25 -7.33 -8.17
C GLN A 265 -27.79 -8.46 -7.29
N ALA A 266 -28.09 -9.62 -7.89
CA ALA A 266 -28.55 -10.81 -7.15
C ALA A 266 -27.49 -11.30 -6.14
N GLN A 267 -26.20 -11.30 -6.52
CA GLN A 267 -25.12 -11.65 -5.62
C GLN A 267 -24.97 -10.65 -4.49
N TYR A 268 -25.07 -9.34 -4.78
CA TYR A 268 -25.07 -8.30 -3.74
C TYR A 268 -26.23 -8.46 -2.77
N GLN A 269 -27.45 -8.70 -3.26
CA GLN A 269 -28.63 -8.94 -2.41
C GLN A 269 -28.46 -10.17 -1.53
N ALA A 270 -27.94 -11.27 -2.07
CA ALA A 270 -27.66 -12.47 -1.30
C ALA A 270 -26.58 -12.22 -0.23
N ALA A 271 -25.55 -11.45 -0.56
CA ALA A 271 -24.40 -11.24 0.31
C ALA A 271 -24.65 -10.19 1.40
N TYR A 272 -25.30 -9.08 1.05
CA TYR A 272 -25.54 -7.94 1.93
C TYR A 272 -26.95 -7.93 2.54
N GLY A 273 -27.94 -8.58 1.92
CA GLY A 273 -29.35 -8.44 2.28
C GLY A 273 -29.98 -7.16 1.71
N GLU A 274 -31.27 -6.95 1.97
CA GLU A 274 -32.02 -5.75 1.55
C GLU A 274 -32.63 -5.07 2.78
N PRO A 275 -32.24 -3.82 3.14
CA PRO A 275 -31.12 -3.04 2.58
C PRO A 275 -29.76 -3.54 3.08
N PHE A 276 -29.69 -4.03 4.32
CA PHE A 276 -28.53 -4.71 4.91
C PHE A 276 -28.97 -5.69 6.01
N ALA A 277 -28.53 -6.95 5.92
CA ALA A 277 -28.75 -8.00 6.91
C ALA A 277 -27.46 -8.28 7.67
N PHE A 278 -27.30 -7.74 8.88
CA PHE A 278 -26.12 -7.96 9.73
C PHE A 278 -25.96 -9.39 10.26
N GLN A 279 -26.89 -10.29 9.96
CA GLN A 279 -26.74 -11.73 10.14
C GLN A 279 -25.87 -12.35 9.03
N ASN A 280 -25.84 -11.72 7.84
CA ASN A 280 -24.99 -12.13 6.74
C ASN A 280 -23.52 -11.83 7.06
N GLN A 281 -22.63 -12.61 6.47
CA GLN A 281 -21.22 -12.60 6.84
C GLN A 281 -20.54 -11.28 6.49
N LEU A 282 -20.76 -10.73 5.27
CA LEU A 282 -20.12 -9.49 4.82
C LEU A 282 -20.53 -8.27 5.65
N PRO A 283 -21.83 -7.92 5.81
CA PRO A 283 -22.23 -6.80 6.64
C PRO A 283 -21.76 -6.93 8.08
N ARG A 284 -21.80 -8.15 8.64
CA ARG A 284 -21.32 -8.41 10.02
C ARG A 284 -19.82 -8.14 10.17
N ALA A 285 -19.01 -8.64 9.24
CA ALA A 285 -17.56 -8.47 9.28
C ALA A 285 -17.17 -7.00 9.04
N LEU A 286 -17.78 -6.35 8.04
CA LEU A 286 -17.55 -4.94 7.75
C LEU A 286 -17.93 -4.04 8.93
N ARG A 287 -19.12 -4.24 9.53
CA ARG A 287 -19.51 -3.52 10.74
C ARG A 287 -18.49 -3.69 11.86
N GLN A 288 -18.05 -4.93 12.10
CA GLN A 288 -17.04 -5.20 13.13
C GLN A 288 -15.74 -4.43 12.87
N ILE A 289 -15.31 -4.32 11.60
CA ILE A 289 -14.10 -3.57 11.23
C ILE A 289 -14.32 -2.07 11.46
N PHE A 290 -15.44 -1.51 10.97
CA PHE A 290 -15.78 -0.09 11.11
C PHE A 290 -15.74 0.38 12.57
N ILE A 291 -16.28 -0.42 13.50
CA ILE A 291 -16.35 -0.05 14.92
C ILE A 291 -15.03 -0.28 15.69
N SER A 292 -14.09 -1.08 15.15
CA SER A 292 -12.88 -1.49 15.89
C SER A 292 -11.58 -0.94 15.32
N HIS A 293 -11.57 -0.52 14.07
CA HIS A 293 -10.39 -0.04 13.35
C HIS A 293 -10.69 1.25 12.61
N SER A 294 -9.67 2.11 12.51
CA SER A 294 -9.67 3.25 11.59
C SER A 294 -9.39 2.72 10.19
N LEU A 295 -10.34 2.89 9.26
CA LEU A 295 -10.08 2.57 7.86
C LEU A 295 -9.12 3.57 7.22
N LEU A 296 -8.25 3.07 6.34
CA LEU A 296 -7.42 3.89 5.47
C LEU A 296 -7.68 3.50 4.01
N PHE A 297 -8.46 4.31 3.28
CA PHE A 297 -8.79 4.08 1.88
C PHE A 297 -7.62 4.44 0.98
N LEU A 298 -7.18 3.48 0.16
CA LEU A 298 -6.02 3.56 -0.73
C LEU A 298 -6.38 3.07 -2.13
N GLY A 299 -6.18 3.89 -3.15
CA GLY A 299 -6.40 3.49 -4.55
C GLY A 299 -7.86 3.14 -4.88
N CYS A 300 -8.82 3.68 -4.12
CA CYS A 300 -10.25 3.51 -4.32
C CYS A 300 -10.82 4.76 -5.00
N SER A 301 -11.71 4.62 -5.98
CA SER A 301 -12.39 5.78 -6.60
C SER A 301 -13.47 6.39 -5.69
N MET A 302 -13.82 5.74 -4.56
CA MET A 302 -14.88 6.17 -3.61
C MET A 302 -16.25 6.42 -4.26
N GLU A 303 -16.45 5.97 -5.50
CA GLU A 303 -17.72 6.01 -6.21
C GLU A 303 -18.74 5.10 -5.50
N GLN A 304 -20.04 5.40 -5.67
CA GLN A 304 -21.14 4.79 -4.91
C GLN A 304 -21.04 3.26 -4.82
N ASP A 305 -20.52 2.80 -3.69
CA ASP A 305 -20.31 1.40 -3.38
C ASP A 305 -21.17 1.04 -2.17
N LYS A 306 -21.81 -0.14 -2.22
CA LYS A 306 -22.59 -0.72 -1.11
C LYS A 306 -21.86 -0.73 0.22
N THR A 307 -20.53 -0.70 0.25
CA THR A 307 -19.77 -0.54 1.51
C THR A 307 -19.92 0.84 2.12
N LEU A 308 -19.91 1.91 1.30
CA LEU A 308 -20.11 3.26 1.80
C LEU A 308 -21.55 3.45 2.26
N ASP A 309 -22.52 2.86 1.54
CA ASP A 309 -23.92 2.82 1.99
C ASP A 309 -24.06 2.08 3.34
N LEU A 310 -23.41 0.93 3.49
CA LEU A 310 -23.39 0.17 4.75
C LEU A 310 -22.70 0.98 5.87
N PHE A 311 -21.57 1.62 5.55
CA PHE A 311 -20.84 2.44 6.50
C PHE A 311 -21.70 3.61 6.98
N LYS A 312 -22.31 4.36 6.05
CA LYS A 312 -23.26 5.43 6.34
C LYS A 312 -24.42 4.93 7.21
N HIS A 313 -24.99 3.77 6.89
CA HIS A 313 -26.04 3.17 7.71
C HIS A 313 -25.58 2.91 9.15
N VAL A 314 -24.37 2.38 9.34
CA VAL A 314 -23.79 2.12 10.68
C VAL A 314 -23.52 3.42 11.44
N VAL A 315 -23.06 4.48 10.76
CA VAL A 315 -22.84 5.81 11.35
C VAL A 315 -24.17 6.46 11.74
N ASP A 316 -25.16 6.44 10.84
CA ASP A 316 -26.49 7.03 11.04
C ASP A 316 -27.27 6.31 12.16
N GLU A 317 -27.03 5.01 12.38
CA GLU A 317 -27.61 4.26 13.49
C GLU A 317 -27.16 4.81 14.85
N ALA A 318 -26.00 5.48 14.91
CA ALA A 318 -25.40 6.07 16.12
C ALA A 318 -25.33 5.12 17.33
N ALA A 319 -25.31 3.80 17.07
CA ALA A 319 -25.30 2.76 18.09
C ALA A 319 -23.90 2.49 18.67
N PHE A 320 -22.85 2.97 18.01
CA PHE A 320 -21.45 2.71 18.35
C PHE A 320 -20.63 3.99 18.26
N GLU A 321 -19.60 4.10 19.11
CA GLU A 321 -18.54 5.08 18.89
C GLU A 321 -17.61 4.54 17.79
N ILE A 322 -17.56 5.27 16.67
CA ILE A 322 -16.80 4.89 15.48
C ILE A 322 -15.53 5.76 15.44
N PRO A 323 -14.34 5.15 15.28
CA PRO A 323 -13.10 5.92 15.16
C PRO A 323 -13.05 6.67 13.82
N ASP A 324 -12.22 7.72 13.76
CA ASP A 324 -12.01 8.43 12.50
C ASP A 324 -11.44 7.50 11.43
N HIS A 325 -11.87 7.75 10.19
CA HIS A 325 -11.41 7.05 9.00
C HIS A 325 -10.74 8.02 8.05
N PHE A 326 -9.79 7.52 7.27
CA PHE A 326 -8.89 8.32 6.45
C PHE A 326 -8.93 7.85 5.01
N ALA A 327 -8.79 8.76 4.06
CA ALA A 327 -8.67 8.43 2.64
C ALA A 327 -7.53 9.22 2.02
N LEU A 328 -6.73 8.56 1.18
CA LEU A 328 -5.77 9.23 0.31
C LEU A 328 -6.35 9.28 -1.10
N LEU A 329 -6.82 10.47 -1.48
CA LEU A 329 -7.47 10.73 -2.76
C LEU A 329 -6.60 11.64 -3.62
N ASN A 330 -6.84 11.60 -4.93
CA ASN A 330 -6.24 12.56 -5.85
C ASN A 330 -6.76 13.97 -5.53
N GLU A 331 -5.95 14.98 -5.82
CA GLU A 331 -6.43 16.36 -5.71
C GLU A 331 -7.63 16.56 -6.65
N PRO A 332 -8.78 17.02 -6.13
CA PRO A 332 -9.98 17.22 -6.94
C PRO A 332 -9.72 18.27 -8.01
N ALA A 333 -10.28 18.08 -9.20
CA ALA A 333 -10.13 19.02 -10.31
C ALA A 333 -10.90 20.33 -10.04
N THR A 334 -11.92 20.27 -9.17
CA THR A 334 -12.75 21.42 -8.80
C THR A 334 -12.90 21.57 -7.29
N ALA A 335 -13.15 22.80 -6.83
CA ALA A 335 -13.42 23.07 -5.41
C ALA A 335 -14.72 22.40 -4.90
N ALA A 336 -15.67 22.11 -5.79
CA ALA A 336 -16.91 21.42 -5.47
C ALA A 336 -16.70 19.93 -5.17
N GLU A 337 -15.76 19.29 -5.87
CA GLU A 337 -15.34 17.90 -5.61
C GLU A 337 -14.58 17.73 -4.28
N ARG A 338 -14.06 18.82 -3.69
CA ARG A 338 -13.30 18.79 -2.43
C ARG A 338 -14.16 18.59 -1.17
N VAL A 339 -15.48 18.69 -1.28
CA VAL A 339 -16.41 18.61 -0.14
C VAL A 339 -17.02 17.20 0.05
N LEU A 340 -16.62 16.24 -0.79
CA LEU A 340 -16.92 14.81 -0.60
C LEU A 340 -15.92 14.18 0.38
#